data_AF-A0A938ASR1-F1
#
_entry.id   AF-A0A938ASR1-F1
#
_cell.length_a   1.000
_cell.length_b   1.000
_cell.length_c   1.000
_cell.angle_alpha   90.00
_cell.angle_beta   90.00
_cell.angle_gamma   90.00
#
_symmetry.space_group_name_H-M   'P 1'
#
loop_
_entity.id
_entity.type
_entity.pdbx_description
1 polymer ?
#
loop_
_entity_poly.entity_id
_entity_poly.type
_entity_poly.pdbx_seq_one_letter_code
_entity_poly.pdbx_strand_id
1 'polypeptide(L)' 'MTLSDVLARRTHLLYEDRQQGLGVAEAVAHLMAKDLGWGPDEVARQVAAYRQEVELTRLYQKT' A
#
# COMPACT_ATOMS: atom_id res chain seq x y z
N MET A 1 -1.14 -12.26 -2.56
CA MET A 1 -1.85 -11.03 -2.16
C MET A 1 -0.82 -10.06 -1.62
N THR A 2 -0.72 -8.86 -2.16
CA THR A 2 0.20 -7.79 -1.70
C THR A 2 -0.56 -6.64 -1.02
N LEU A 3 0.15 -5.73 -0.36
CA LEU A 3 -0.49 -4.52 0.17
C LEU A 3 -1.14 -3.69 -0.96
N SER A 4 -0.46 -3.56 -2.10
CA SER A 4 -1.01 -2.90 -3.30
C SER A 4 -2.25 -3.60 -3.86
N ASP A 5 -2.32 -4.93 -3.80
CA ASP A 5 -3.52 -5.68 -4.20
C ASP A 5 -4.77 -5.25 -3.43
N VAL A 6 -4.61 -4.87 -2.16
CA VAL A 6 -5.70 -4.42 -1.30
C VAL A 6 -5.95 -2.92 -1.52
N LEU A 7 -4.92 -2.10 -1.39
CA LEU A 7 -5.06 -0.63 -1.39
C LEU A 7 -5.32 -0.04 -2.78
N ALA A 8 -4.81 -0.64 -3.85
CA ALA A 8 -5.00 -0.12 -5.20
C ALA A 8 -6.16 -0.81 -5.93
N ARG A 9 -6.25 -2.15 -5.86
CA ARG A 9 -7.16 -2.93 -6.73
C ARG A 9 -8.50 -3.31 -6.09
N ARG A 10 -8.57 -3.44 -4.76
CA ARG A 10 -9.81 -3.87 -4.07
C ARG A 10 -10.55 -2.75 -3.35
N THR A 11 -9.80 -1.73 -2.90
CA THR A 11 -10.35 -0.58 -2.17
C THR A 11 -10.20 0.74 -2.92
N HIS A 12 -9.40 0.76 -4.00
CA HIS A 12 -9.14 1.93 -4.85
C HIS A 12 -8.56 3.15 -4.11
N LEU A 13 -8.07 2.99 -2.88
CA LEU A 13 -7.49 4.07 -2.08
C LEU A 13 -6.29 4.75 -2.77
N LEU A 14 -5.52 4.01 -3.58
CA LEU A 14 -4.44 4.61 -4.38
C LEU A 14 -4.93 5.76 -5.30
N TYR A 15 -6.18 5.70 -5.74
CA TYR A 15 -6.76 6.62 -6.72
C TYR A 15 -7.75 7.61 -6.09
N GLU A 16 -8.50 7.18 -5.08
CA GLU A 16 -9.63 7.96 -4.52
C GLU A 16 -9.26 8.76 -3.27
N ASP A 17 -8.28 8.32 -2.48
CA ASP A 17 -7.84 9.04 -1.29
C ASP A 17 -6.83 10.14 -1.62
N ARG A 18 -6.96 11.30 -0.98
CA ARG A 18 -6.06 12.45 -1.20
C ARG A 18 -4.60 12.13 -0.86
N GLN A 19 -4.36 11.29 0.14
CA GLN A 19 -3.02 10.84 0.49
C GLN A 19 -2.66 9.49 -0.15
N GLN A 20 -3.53 8.97 -1.02
CA GLN A 20 -3.38 7.70 -1.71
C GLN A 20 -3.12 6.55 -0.74
N GLY A 21 -3.87 6.50 0.36
CA GLY A 21 -3.83 5.40 1.33
C GLY A 21 -2.57 5.34 2.20
N LEU A 22 -1.62 6.27 2.06
CA LEU A 22 -0.35 6.26 2.81
C LEU A 22 -0.54 6.26 4.33
N GLY A 23 -1.56 6.96 4.84
CA GLY A 23 -1.83 7.04 6.27
C GLY A 23 -2.29 5.73 6.91
N VAL A 24 -2.83 4.80 6.11
CA VAL A 24 -3.33 3.50 6.59
C VAL A 24 -2.49 2.32 6.14
N ALA A 25 -1.51 2.54 5.25
CA ALA A 25 -0.73 1.48 4.61
C ALA A 25 -0.06 0.52 5.61
N GLU A 26 0.55 1.07 6.66
CA GLU A 26 1.21 0.28 7.69
C GLU A 26 0.22 -0.51 8.56
N ALA A 27 -0.90 0.11 8.95
CA ALA A 27 -1.92 -0.58 9.73
C ALA A 27 -2.55 -1.74 8.95
N VAL A 28 -2.84 -1.53 7.65
CA VAL A 28 -3.38 -2.58 6.78
C VAL A 28 -2.36 -3.70 6.57
N ALA A 29 -1.07 -3.38 6.38
CA ALA A 29 -0.03 -4.40 6.26
C ALA A 29 0.07 -5.28 7.52
N HIS A 30 -0.05 -4.70 8.71
CA HIS A 30 -0.09 -5.45 9.97
C HIS A 30 -1.35 -6.31 10.11
N LEU A 31 -2.50 -5.87 9.60
CA LEU A 31 -3.71 -6.70 9.57
C LEU A 31 -3.53 -7.88 8.63
N MET A 32 -3.03 -7.64 7.42
CA MET A 32 -2.74 -8.69 6.44
C MET A 32 -1.71 -9.70 6.96
N ALA A 33 -0.71 -9.23 7.73
CA ALA A 33 0.32 -10.09 8.29
C ALA A 33 -0.23 -11.21 9.18
N LYS A 34 -1.32 -10.95 9.93
CA LYS A 34 -1.95 -11.94 10.81
C LYS A 34 -2.51 -13.13 10.02
N ASP A 35 -3.12 -12.86 8.88
CA ASP A 35 -3.78 -13.89 8.07
C ASP A 35 -2.82 -14.55 7.07
N LEU A 36 -1.82 -13.80 6.59
CA LEU A 36 -0.86 -14.25 5.57
C LEU A 36 0.46 -14.77 6.16
N GLY A 37 0.64 -14.71 7.49
CA GLY A 37 1.84 -15.19 8.18
C GLY A 37 3.09 -14.34 7.91
N TRP A 38 2.93 -13.05 7.65
CA TRP A 38 4.06 -12.16 7.37
C TRP A 38 4.83 -11.80 8.64
N GLY A 39 6.16 -11.89 8.56
CA GLY A 39 7.05 -11.33 9.58
C GLY A 39 7.25 -9.81 9.41
N PRO A 40 7.93 -9.16 10.37
CA PRO A 40 8.19 -7.71 10.35
C PRO A 40 8.90 -7.23 9.09
N ASP A 41 9.87 -8.00 8.58
CA ASP A 41 10.62 -7.66 7.38
C ASP A 41 9.73 -7.64 6.13
N GLU A 42 8.78 -8.58 6.06
CA GLU A 42 7.82 -8.64 4.95
C GLU A 42 6.81 -7.49 5.03
N VAL A 43 6.35 -7.14 6.23
CA VAL A 43 5.51 -5.94 6.44
C VAL A 43 6.24 -4.70 5.95
N ALA A 44 7.49 -4.50 6.36
CA ALA A 44 8.30 -3.36 5.94
C ALA A 44 8.50 -3.33 4.41
N ARG A 45 8.78 -4.49 3.79
CA ARG A 45 8.92 -4.61 2.34
C ARG A 45 7.63 -4.24 1.60
N GLN A 46 6.48 -4.71 2.07
CA GLN A 46 5.18 -4.42 1.47
C GLN A 46 4.81 -2.94 1.57
N VAL A 47 5.07 -2.32 2.73
CA VAL A 47 4.84 -0.87 2.93
C VAL A 47 5.78 -0.05 2.05
N ALA A 48 7.06 -0.40 1.96
CA ALA A 48 8.01 0.30 1.09
C ALA A 48 7.63 0.19 -0.40
N ALA A 49 7.24 -0.99 -0.85
CA ALA A 49 6.78 -1.21 -2.23
C ALA A 49 5.54 -0.35 -2.54
N TYR A 50 4.56 -0.29 -1.62
CA TYR A 50 3.38 0.56 -1.81
C TYR A 50 3.72 2.05 -1.84
N ARG A 51 4.66 2.51 -0.99
CA ARG A 51 5.14 3.90 -1.02
C ARG A 51 5.75 4.27 -2.38
N GLN A 52 6.55 3.39 -2.97
CA GLN A 52 7.10 3.59 -4.32
C GLN A 52 6.00 3.68 -5.39
N GLU A 53 4.95 2.85 -5.29
CA GLU A 53 3.83 2.91 -6.23
C GLU A 53 3.07 4.25 -6.14
N VAL A 54 2.88 4.77 -4.92
CA VAL A 54 2.31 6.11 -4.71
C VAL A 54 3.19 7.20 -5.33
N GLU A 55 4.51 7.14 -5.12
CA GLU A 55 5.47 8.10 -5.70
C GLU A 55 5.40 8.10 -7.23
N LEU A 56 5.45 6.93 -7.86
CA LEU A 56 5.33 6.79 -9.31
C LEU A 56 3.99 7.36 -9.81
N THR A 57 2.89 7.02 -9.14
CA THR A 57 1.54 7.52 -9.52
C THR A 57 1.48 9.05 -9.49
N ARG A 58 2.08 9.68 -8.48
CA ARG A 58 2.14 11.15 -8.37
C ARG A 58 2.97 11.82 -9.45
N LEU A 59 4.04 11.16 -9.92
CA LEU A 59 4.88 11.68 -11.00
C LEU A 59 4.09 11.70 -12.32
N TYR A 60 3.37 10.62 -12.64
CA TYR A 60 2.58 10.53 -13.87
C TYR A 60 1.35 11.46 -13.86
N GLN A 61 0.70 11.69 -12.72
CA GLN A 61 -0.42 12.64 -12.61
C GLN A 61 -0.03 14.11 -12.86
N LYS A 62 1.26 14.45 -12.80
CA LYS A 62 1.78 15.82 -12.99
C LYS A 62 2.21 16.12 -14.43
N THR A 63 2.04 15.18 -15.36
CA THR A 63 2.35 15.34 -16.79
C THR A 63 1.08 15.58 -17.57
#